data_AF-A0A016QK39-F1
#
_entry.id   AF-A0A016QK39-F1
#
_cell.length_a   1.000
_cell.length_b   1.000
_cell.length_c   1.000
_cell.angle_alpha   90.00
_cell.angle_beta   90.00
_cell.angle_gamma   90.00
#
_symmetry.space_group_name_H-M   'P 1'
#
loop_
_entity.id
_entity.type
_entity.pdbx_description
1 polymer ?
#
loop_
_entity_poly.entity_id
_entity_poly.type
_entity_poly.pdbx_seq_one_letter_code
_entity_poly.pdbx_strand_id
1 'polypeptide(L)' 'MATAWLLLPGVTAPIIGASKLPHLEDAVAALNVKLTSGDLRALEELYQPHPVLGI' A
#
# COMPACT_ATOMS: atom_id res chain seq x y z
N MET A 1 3.08 -8.08 -2.30
CA MET A 1 2.67 -7.73 -0.92
C MET A 1 2.75 -6.23 -0.58
N ALA A 2 3.33 -5.35 -1.40
CA ALA A 2 3.36 -3.90 -1.09
C ALA A 2 2.04 -3.15 -1.33
N THR A 3 1.19 -3.61 -2.26
CA THR A 3 0.00 -2.85 -2.70
C THR A 3 -1.18 -2.88 -1.73
N ALA A 4 -1.26 -3.88 -0.86
CA ALA A 4 -2.35 -3.99 0.13
C ALA A 4 -2.21 -2.94 1.25
N TRP A 5 -0.97 -2.62 1.63
CA TRP A 5 -0.67 -1.58 2.60
C TRP A 5 -0.91 -0.17 2.04
N LEU A 6 -0.93 0.02 0.71
CA LEU A 6 -1.32 1.29 0.10
C LEU A 6 -2.84 1.55 0.15
N LEU A 7 -3.65 0.53 0.44
CA LEU A 7 -5.12 0.61 0.52
C LEU A 7 -5.62 0.92 1.94
N LEU A 8 -4.75 1.49 2.78
CA LEU A 8 -5.08 1.77 4.17
C LEU A 8 -6.16 2.85 4.33
N PRO A 9 -6.83 2.88 5.50
CA PRO A 9 -7.80 3.92 5.83
C PRO A 9 -7.18 5.32 5.61
N GLY A 10 -7.77 6.10 4.71
CA GLY A 10 -7.25 7.41 4.29
C GLY A 10 -6.81 7.47 2.83
N VAL A 11 -6.57 6.33 2.18
CA VAL A 11 -6.31 6.24 0.74
C VAL A 11 -7.58 5.76 0.02
N THR A 12 -8.24 6.66 -0.72
CA THR A 12 -9.49 6.34 -1.43
C THR A 12 -9.24 5.61 -2.74
N ALA A 13 -8.21 6.02 -3.50
CA ALA A 13 -7.82 5.39 -4.75
C ALA A 13 -6.32 5.61 -4.99
N PRO A 14 -5.47 4.58 -4.87
CA PRO A 14 -4.05 4.72 -5.19
C PRO A 14 -3.85 4.78 -6.71
N ILE A 15 -2.93 5.64 -7.17
CA ILE A 15 -2.52 5.70 -8.58
C ILE A 15 -1.48 4.59 -8.81
N ILE A 16 -1.82 3.59 -9.62
CA ILE A 16 -0.94 2.46 -9.92
C ILE A 16 -0.37 2.62 -11.34
N GLY A 17 0.93 2.86 -11.43
CA GLY A 17 1.66 2.80 -12.70
C GLY A 17 2.16 1.37 -12.97
N ALA A 18 1.53 0.66 -13.92
CA ALA A 18 1.96 -0.67 -14.33
C ALA A 18 2.37 -0.67 -15.80
N SER A 19 3.67 -0.88 -16.09
CA SER A 19 4.18 -1.05 -17.46
C SER A 19 4.07 -2.49 -17.98
N LYS A 20 3.68 -3.43 -17.10
CA LYS A 20 3.51 -4.86 -17.39
C LYS A 20 2.21 -5.35 -16.74
N LEU A 21 1.49 -6.22 -17.45
CA LEU A 21 0.19 -6.75 -17.03
C LEU A 21 0.21 -7.46 -15.65
N PRO A 22 1.23 -8.26 -15.30
CA PRO A 22 1.25 -8.94 -14.00
C PRO A 22 1.24 -7.97 -12.81
N HIS A 23 1.81 -6.77 -12.94
CA HIS A 23 1.78 -5.78 -11.86
C HIS A 23 0.37 -5.20 -11.64
N LEU A 24 -0.44 -5.13 -12.71
CA LEU A 24 -1.83 -4.71 -12.60
C LEU A 24 -2.66 -5.80 -11.91
N GLU A 25 -2.43 -7.06 -12.26
CA GLU A 25 -3.11 -8.21 -11.63
C GLU A 25 -2.79 -8.29 -10.14
N ASP A 26 -1.52 -8.10 -9.75
CA ASP A 26 -1.11 -8.03 -8.35
C ASP A 26 -1.76 -6.86 -7.59
N ALA A 27 -1.91 -5.71 -8.23
CA ALA A 27 -2.59 -4.55 -7.64
C ALA A 27 -4.09 -4.80 -7.43
N VAL A 28 -4.74 -5.51 -8.36
CA VAL A 28 -6.14 -5.93 -8.21
C VAL A 28 -6.26 -6.99 -7.10
N ALA A 29 -5.37 -7.98 -7.07
CA ALA A 29 -5.37 -9.03 -6.05
C ALA A 29 -5.19 -8.46 -4.63
N ALA A 30 -4.45 -7.35 -4.50
CA ALA A 30 -4.25 -6.67 -3.23
C ALA A 30 -5.54 -6.12 -2.59
N LEU A 31 -6.60 -5.85 -3.37
CA LEU A 31 -7.91 -5.43 -2.85
C LEU A 31 -8.56 -6.51 -1.96
N ASN A 32 -8.23 -7.77 -2.19
CA ASN A 32 -8.74 -8.90 -1.42
C ASN A 32 -7.88 -9.23 -0.19
N VAL A 33 -6.72 -8.61 -0.05
CA VAL A 33 -5.85 -8.84 1.10
C VAL A 33 -6.36 -8.03 2.29
N LYS A 34 -6.71 -8.73 3.38
CA LYS A 34 -7.09 -8.10 4.65
C LYS A 34 -5.89 -8.15 5.59
N LEU A 35 -5.32 -6.98 5.87
CA LEU A 35 -4.29 -6.84 6.89
C LEU A 35 -4.96 -6.77 8.27
N THR A 36 -4.48 -7.59 9.20
CA THR A 36 -4.94 -7.52 10.59
C THR A 36 -4.29 -6.34 11.30
N SER A 37 -4.82 -5.95 12.47
CA SER A 37 -4.25 -4.88 13.29
C SER A 37 -2.78 -5.15 13.67
N GLY A 38 -2.40 -6.43 13.83
CA GLY A 38 -1.03 -6.83 14.10
C GLY A 38 -0.09 -6.64 12.90
N ASP A 39 -0.57 -6.99 11.70
CA ASP A 39 0.19 -6.80 10.46
C ASP A 39 0.44 -5.31 10.17
N LEU A 40 -0.57 -4.47 10.42
CA LEU A 40 -0.45 -3.02 10.27
C LEU A 40 0.58 -2.44 11.23
N ARG A 41 0.52 -2.83 12.51
CA ARG A 41 1.49 -2.36 13.50
C ARG A 41 2.91 -2.78 13.11
N ALA A 42 3.11 -4.02 12.67
CA ALA A 42 4.43 -4.48 12.23
C ALA A 42 4.97 -3.70 11.02
N LEU A 43 4.09 -3.31 10.09
CA LEU A 43 4.45 -2.49 8.93
C LEU A 43 4.74 -1.03 9.32
N GLU A 44 3.94 -0.46 10.23
CA GLU A 44 4.10 0.91 10.72
C GLU A 44 5.34 1.08 11.61
N GLU A 45 5.68 0.10 12.44
CA GLU A 45 6.87 0.14 13.30
C GLU A 45 8.19 0.20 12.50
N LEU A 46 8.19 -0.40 11.31
CA LEU A 46 9.33 -0.35 10.39
C LEU A 46 9.31 0.88 9.47
N TYR A 47 8.16 1.57 9.38
CA TYR A 47 8.00 2.72 8.51
C TYR A 47 8.48 3.99 9.22
N GLN A 48 9.54 4.61 8.71
CA GLN A 48 9.95 5.95 9.13
C GLN A 48 9.24 6.99 8.25
N PRO A 49 8.33 7.81 8.83
CA PRO A 49 7.67 8.87 8.09
C PRO A 49 8.73 9.82 7.54
N HIS A 50 8.78 9.95 6.22
CA HIS A 50 9.64 10.95 5.60
C HIS A 50 8.91 12.30 5.72
N PRO A 51 9.49 13.28 6.42
CA PRO A 51 8.89 14.61 6.49
C PRO A 51 8.78 15.19 5.07
N VAL A 52 7.73 15.96 4.83
CA VAL A 52 7.53 16.63 3.54
C VAL A 52 8.68 17.60 3.32
N LEU A 53 9.60 17.22 2.43
CA LEU A 53 10.71 18.06 1.97
C LEU A 53 10.22 18.97 0.84
N GLY A 54 9.44 20.00 1.18
CA GLY A 54 9.22 21.15 0.30
C GLY A 54 7.77 21.58 0.05
N ILE A 55 7.64 22.87 -0.30
CA ILE A 55 6.58 23.47 -1.14
C ILE A 55 7.11 23.61 -2.57
#